data_AF-A0A1E7NE91-F1
#
_entry.id   AF-A0A1E7NE91-F1
#
_cell.length_a   1.000
_cell.length_b   1.000
_cell.length_c   1.000
_cell.angle_alpha   90.00
_cell.angle_beta   90.00
_cell.angle_gamma   90.00
#
_symmetry.space_group_name_H-M   'P 1'
#
loop_
_entity.id
_entity.type
_entity.pdbx_description
1 polymer ?
#
loop_
_entity_poly.entity_id
_entity_poly.type
_entity_poly.pdbx_seq_one_letter_code
_entity_poly.pdbx_strand_id
1 'polypeptide(L)'
;MSTDDHGQAVPLDLILGPHLAATVIRRAATALQRDDFLPEPVALRLACERATDGDPLVLAAPGQIWELREDVDPDDAPARRLAIHLRLTSPPTVYVSDPDDPTGDGEIDELLLEVLHLYTLASWDIRFLVAPTAIG
;
A
#
# COMPACT_ATOMS: atom_id res chain seq x y z
N MET A 1 10.46 23.07 -18.66
CA MET A 1 10.75 22.66 -17.26
C MET A 1 9.46 22.91 -16.49
N SER A 2 8.56 21.94 -16.52
CA SER A 2 7.36 21.91 -15.70
C SER A 2 7.62 20.77 -14.72
N THR A 3 7.84 21.10 -13.44
CA THR A 3 7.87 20.09 -12.39
C THR A 3 6.42 19.77 -12.12
N ASP A 4 5.96 18.73 -12.77
CA ASP A 4 4.68 18.10 -12.53
C ASP A 4 4.69 17.61 -11.07
N ASP A 5 4.22 18.47 -10.16
CA ASP A 5 4.01 18.19 -8.74
C ASP A 5 2.70 17.39 -8.59
N HIS A 6 2.62 16.27 -9.32
CA HIS A 6 1.50 15.35 -9.24
C HIS A 6 1.70 14.49 -7.99
N GLY A 7 1.10 14.91 -6.86
CA GLY A 7 0.87 14.09 -5.66
C GLY A 7 1.95 13.03 -5.41
N GLN A 8 3.20 13.46 -5.21
CA GLN A 8 4.34 12.57 -5.09
C GLN A 8 4.14 11.61 -3.91
N ALA A 9 4.34 10.31 -4.13
CA ALA A 9 4.23 9.31 -3.07
C ALA A 9 5.18 9.64 -1.90
N VAL A 10 4.68 9.46 -0.68
CA VAL A 10 5.50 9.64 0.52
C VAL A 10 6.54 8.52 0.59
N PRO A 11 7.84 8.83 0.72
CA PRO A 11 8.88 7.82 0.86
C PRO A 11 8.59 6.86 2.01
N LEU A 12 8.65 5.55 1.73
CA LEU A 12 8.27 4.51 2.68
C LEU A 12 9.13 4.52 3.97
N ASP A 13 10.37 4.98 3.88
CA ASP A 13 11.27 5.14 5.01
C ASP A 13 10.88 6.28 5.95
N LEU A 14 10.13 7.29 5.49
CA LEU A 14 9.53 8.29 6.36
C LEU A 14 8.32 7.76 7.13
N ILE A 15 7.62 6.76 6.57
CA ILE A 15 6.46 6.12 7.21
C ILE A 15 6.90 5.04 8.21
N LEU A 16 7.83 4.17 7.80
CA LEU A 16 8.22 2.98 8.56
C LEU A 16 9.58 3.09 9.27
N GLY A 17 10.39 4.09 8.90
CA GLY A 17 11.83 4.06 9.16
C GLY A 17 12.59 3.17 8.15
N PRO A 18 13.88 3.45 7.93
CA PRO A 18 14.65 2.85 6.83
C PRO A 18 14.80 1.33 6.92
N HIS A 19 14.91 0.77 8.13
CA HIS A 19 15.10 -0.67 8.31
C HIS A 19 13.85 -1.49 7.99
N LEU A 20 12.67 -1.00 8.40
CA LEU A 20 11.40 -1.65 8.11
C LEU A 20 11.03 -1.46 6.64
N ALA A 21 11.22 -0.26 6.08
CA ALA A 21 11.04 -0.01 4.65
C ALA A 21 11.89 -0.96 3.80
N ALA A 22 13.19 -1.11 4.10
CA ALA A 22 14.05 -2.06 3.39
C ALA A 22 13.59 -3.52 3.52
N THR A 23 12.97 -3.88 4.65
CA THR A 23 12.42 -5.23 4.85
C THR A 23 11.17 -5.46 4.01
N VAL A 24 10.28 -4.48 3.92
CA VAL A 24 9.11 -4.53 3.02
C VAL A 24 9.56 -4.65 1.56
N ILE A 25 10.49 -3.81 1.11
CA ILE A 25 11.03 -3.83 -0.26
C ILE A 25 11.65 -5.20 -0.59
N ARG A 26 12.45 -5.77 0.31
CA ARG A 26 13.02 -7.11 0.10
C ARG A 26 11.95 -8.20 0.00
N ARG A 27 10.90 -8.15 0.83
CA ARG A 27 9.78 -9.10 0.74
C ARG A 27 9.04 -8.99 -0.60
N ALA A 28 8.79 -7.76 -1.06
CA ALA A 28 8.20 -7.53 -2.38
C ALA A 28 9.09 -8.06 -3.51
N ALA A 29 10.41 -7.81 -3.44
CA ALA A 29 11.36 -8.36 -4.39
C ALA A 29 11.33 -9.89 -4.41
N THR A 30 11.28 -10.55 -3.26
CA THR A 30 11.14 -12.02 -3.18
C THR A 30 9.84 -12.51 -3.80
N ALA A 31 8.72 -11.80 -3.61
CA ALA A 31 7.46 -12.14 -4.25
C ALA A 31 7.55 -12.04 -5.78
N LEU A 32 8.12 -10.95 -6.31
CA LEU A 32 8.36 -10.77 -7.74
C LEU A 32 9.27 -11.86 -8.34
N GLN A 33 10.32 -12.28 -7.62
CA GLN A 33 11.17 -13.41 -8.07
C GLN A 33 10.36 -14.71 -8.19
N ARG A 34 9.50 -14.98 -7.21
CA ARG A 34 8.73 -16.23 -7.15
C ARG A 34 7.62 -16.24 -8.20
N ASP A 35 6.89 -15.13 -8.32
CA ASP A 35 5.65 -15.06 -9.10
C ASP A 35 5.94 -14.80 -10.59
N ASP A 36 6.96 -13.97 -10.87
CA ASP A 36 7.32 -13.54 -12.24
C ASP A 36 8.63 -14.18 -12.73
N PHE A 37 9.26 -15.07 -11.94
CA PHE A 37 10.54 -15.74 -12.26
C PHE A 37 11.68 -14.76 -12.60
N LEU A 38 11.68 -13.57 -11.99
CA LEU A 38 12.68 -12.55 -12.24
C LEU A 38 14.01 -12.87 -11.52
N PRO A 39 15.17 -12.54 -12.11
CA PRO A 39 16.44 -12.56 -11.38
C PRO A 39 16.45 -11.59 -10.20
N GLU A 40 17.12 -11.96 -9.10
CA GLU A 40 17.15 -11.17 -7.86
C GLU A 40 17.49 -9.68 -8.07
N PRO A 41 18.54 -9.29 -8.82
CA PRO A 41 18.85 -7.88 -9.01
C PRO A 41 17.76 -7.10 -9.75
N VAL A 42 17.04 -7.77 -10.66
CA VAL A 42 15.94 -7.17 -11.42
C VAL A 42 14.72 -7.00 -10.53
N ALA A 43 14.38 -8.02 -9.75
CA ALA A 43 13.25 -7.97 -8.83
C ALA A 43 13.45 -6.92 -7.72
N LEU A 44 14.65 -6.81 -7.18
CA LEU A 44 14.97 -5.80 -6.17
C LEU A 44 14.86 -4.39 -6.74
N ARG A 45 15.42 -4.15 -7.93
CA ARG A 45 15.32 -2.86 -8.61
C ARG A 45 13.85 -2.49 -8.85
N LEU A 46 13.06 -3.41 -9.38
CA LEU A 46 11.64 -3.17 -9.67
C LEU A 46 10.84 -2.92 -8.39
N ALA A 47 11.11 -3.64 -7.31
CA ALA A 47 10.48 -3.40 -6.02
C ALA A 47 10.82 -2.02 -5.45
N CYS A 48 12.07 -1.56 -5.59
CA CYS A 48 12.46 -0.21 -5.19
C CYS A 48 11.75 0.86 -6.02
N GLU A 49 11.73 0.72 -7.35
CA GLU A 49 11.08 1.65 -8.28
C GLU A 49 9.59 1.77 -7.92
N ARG A 50 8.88 0.64 -7.90
CA ARG A 50 7.44 0.61 -7.57
C ARG A 50 7.12 1.09 -6.17
N ALA A 51 7.94 0.78 -5.16
CA ALA A 51 7.73 1.30 -3.81
C ALA A 51 7.96 2.82 -3.73
N THR A 52 8.89 3.35 -4.52
CA THR A 52 9.15 4.79 -4.63
C THR A 52 7.98 5.51 -5.31
N ASP A 53 7.37 4.86 -6.30
CA ASP A 53 6.21 5.37 -7.02
C ASP A 53 4.89 5.20 -6.25
N GLY A 54 4.91 4.60 -5.05
CA GLY A 54 3.71 4.37 -4.25
C GLY A 54 2.80 3.25 -4.79
N ASP A 55 3.31 2.33 -5.61
CA ASP A 55 2.52 1.29 -6.29
C ASP A 55 1.76 0.39 -5.29
N PRO A 56 0.40 0.42 -5.30
CA PRO A 56 -0.41 -0.42 -4.43
C PRO A 56 -0.18 -1.92 -4.60
N LEU A 57 0.22 -2.38 -5.79
CA LEU A 57 0.50 -3.80 -6.01
C LEU A 57 1.67 -4.29 -5.14
N VAL A 58 2.65 -3.42 -4.92
CA VAL A 58 3.82 -3.67 -4.07
C VAL A 58 3.53 -3.37 -2.61
N LEU A 59 2.85 -2.26 -2.34
CA LEU A 59 2.73 -1.71 -0.99
C LEU A 59 1.52 -2.23 -0.21
N ALA A 60 0.37 -2.44 -0.86
CA ALA A 60 -0.88 -2.69 -0.14
C ALA A 60 -0.80 -3.89 0.80
N ALA A 61 -1.15 -3.66 2.05
CA ALA A 61 -1.11 -4.64 3.12
C ALA A 61 -2.01 -4.19 4.30
N PRO A 62 -2.41 -5.13 5.18
CA PRO A 62 -3.15 -4.81 6.39
C PRO A 62 -2.45 -3.79 7.30
N GLY A 63 -3.25 -3.00 8.02
CA GLY A 63 -2.80 -1.99 8.99
C GLY A 63 -2.37 -0.67 8.36
N GLN A 64 -2.64 -0.47 7.08
CA GLN A 64 -2.32 0.76 6.36
C GLN A 64 -3.50 1.73 6.33
N ILE A 65 -3.18 3.03 6.37
CA ILE A 65 -4.11 4.10 6.01
C ILE A 65 -3.62 4.76 4.72
N TRP A 66 -4.52 4.84 3.76
CA TRP A 66 -4.33 5.49 2.46
C TRP A 66 -5.20 6.74 2.40
N GLU A 67 -4.64 7.85 1.93
CA GLU A 67 -5.33 9.15 1.84
C GLU A 67 -5.53 9.52 0.38
N LEU A 68 -6.72 10.02 0.04
CA LEU A 68 -7.06 10.40 -1.31
C LEU A 68 -6.09 11.49 -1.76
N ARG A 69 -5.49 11.33 -2.94
CA ARG A 69 -4.57 12.32 -3.47
C ARG A 69 -5.29 13.64 -3.72
N GLU A 70 -4.57 14.75 -3.54
CA GLU A 70 -5.13 16.09 -3.70
C GLU A 70 -5.58 16.39 -5.15
N ASP A 71 -5.06 15.65 -6.14
CA ASP A 71 -5.38 15.80 -7.56
C ASP A 71 -6.57 14.96 -8.04
N VAL A 72 -7.18 14.14 -7.17
CA VAL A 72 -8.34 13.30 -7.51
C VAL A 72 -9.64 13.96 -7.05
N ASP A 73 -10.67 13.92 -7.91
CA ASP A 73 -12.01 14.39 -7.55
C ASP A 73 -12.59 13.48 -6.43
N PRO A 74 -13.01 14.04 -5.28
CA PRO A 74 -13.61 13.28 -4.20
C PRO A 74 -14.85 12.48 -4.61
N ASP A 75 -15.56 12.92 -5.64
CA ASP A 75 -16.76 12.23 -6.13
C ASP A 75 -16.42 10.96 -6.96
N ASP A 76 -15.16 10.83 -7.41
CA ASP A 76 -14.65 9.65 -8.13
C ASP A 76 -14.10 8.56 -7.19
N ALA A 77 -14.07 8.83 -5.88
CA ALA A 77 -13.48 7.96 -4.88
C ALA A 77 -14.51 7.51 -3.83
N PRO A 78 -14.39 6.30 -3.26
CA PRO A 78 -15.34 5.80 -2.26
C PRO A 78 -15.31 6.58 -0.94
N ALA A 79 -14.12 7.06 -0.54
CA ALA A 79 -13.91 7.79 0.71
C ALA A 79 -12.65 8.66 0.64
N ARG A 80 -12.50 9.60 1.58
CA ARG A 80 -11.28 10.43 1.70
C ARG A 80 -10.09 9.64 2.20
N ARG A 81 -10.32 8.63 3.02
CA ARG A 81 -9.28 7.77 3.60
C ARG A 81 -9.76 6.33 3.60
N LEU A 82 -8.83 5.40 3.43
CA LEU A 82 -9.11 3.97 3.45
C LEU A 82 -8.16 3.27 4.42
N ALA A 83 -8.73 2.55 5.38
CA ALA A 83 -7.99 1.65 6.25
C ALA A 83 -8.01 0.23 5.70
N ILE A 84 -6.85 -0.34 5.37
CA ILE A 84 -6.76 -1.71 4.84
C ILE A 84 -6.75 -2.73 5.98
N HIS A 85 -7.70 -3.66 5.95
CA HIS A 85 -7.83 -4.76 6.91
C HIS A 85 -7.31 -6.09 6.37
N LEU A 86 -7.53 -6.34 5.07
CA LEU A 86 -7.14 -7.59 4.41
C LEU A 86 -6.78 -7.32 2.95
N ARG A 87 -5.85 -8.10 2.41
CA ARG A 87 -5.52 -8.15 0.98
C ARG A 87 -5.67 -9.56 0.45
N LEU A 88 -6.41 -9.72 -0.64
CA LEU A 88 -6.51 -10.94 -1.43
C LEU A 88 -5.66 -10.81 -2.70
N THR A 89 -5.24 -11.96 -3.24
CA THR A 89 -4.31 -12.02 -4.38
C THR A 89 -4.94 -12.56 -5.67
N SER A 90 -6.19 -13.06 -5.64
CA SER A 90 -6.85 -13.66 -6.81
C SER A 90 -8.39 -13.54 -6.72
N PRO A 91 -8.99 -12.48 -7.28
CA PRO A 91 -8.33 -11.31 -7.89
C PRO A 91 -7.64 -10.41 -6.86
N PRO A 92 -6.75 -9.48 -7.28
CA PRO A 92 -6.17 -8.47 -6.39
C PRO A 92 -7.25 -7.55 -5.82
N THR A 93 -7.56 -7.72 -4.54
CA THR A 93 -8.66 -7.06 -3.83
C THR A 93 -8.22 -6.68 -2.42
N VAL A 94 -8.78 -5.60 -1.88
CA VAL A 94 -8.59 -5.16 -0.49
C VAL A 94 -9.93 -5.03 0.22
N TYR A 95 -9.95 -5.43 1.49
CA TYR A 95 -11.05 -5.11 2.40
C TYR A 95 -10.67 -3.85 3.17
N VAL A 96 -11.51 -2.84 3.06
CA VAL A 96 -11.23 -1.50 3.60
C VAL A 96 -12.40 -0.98 4.40
N SER A 97 -12.15 0.01 5.26
CA SER A 97 -13.18 0.84 5.86
C SER A 97 -12.79 2.31 5.75
N ASP A 98 -13.77 3.21 5.78
CA ASP A 98 -13.54 4.63 5.99
C ASP A 98 -13.29 4.88 7.49
N PRO A 99 -12.06 5.27 7.92
CA PRO A 99 -11.78 5.56 9.32
C PRO A 99 -12.47 6.83 9.83
N ASP A 100 -12.97 7.69 8.92
CA ASP A 100 -13.63 8.95 9.22
C ASP A 100 -15.17 8.84 9.11
N ASP A 101 -15.71 7.63 8.89
CA ASP A 101 -17.16 7.39 8.81
C ASP A 101 -17.87 7.92 10.08
N PRO A 102 -18.75 8.92 9.94
CA PRO A 102 -19.40 9.56 11.08
C PRO A 102 -20.44 8.67 11.76
N THR A 103 -20.91 7.60 11.10
CA THR A 103 -21.85 6.65 11.70
C THR A 103 -21.14 5.70 12.67
N GLY A 104 -19.86 5.42 12.42
CA GLY A 104 -19.07 4.48 13.21
C GLY A 104 -19.53 3.03 13.07
N ASP A 105 -20.39 2.74 12.08
CA ASP A 105 -20.89 1.40 11.80
C ASP A 105 -19.76 0.51 11.23
N GLY A 106 -18.67 1.13 10.79
CA GLY A 106 -17.42 0.45 10.46
C GLY A 106 -17.59 -0.51 9.29
N GLU A 107 -18.41 -0.10 8.31
CA GLU A 107 -18.69 -0.90 7.13
C GLU A 107 -17.37 -1.27 6.44
N ILE A 108 -17.23 -2.57 6.16
CA ILE A 108 -16.07 -3.10 5.46
C ILE A 108 -16.46 -3.32 4.01
N ASP A 109 -15.86 -2.54 3.14
CA ASP A 109 -16.04 -2.65 1.69
C ASP A 109 -14.99 -3.56 1.08
N GLU A 110 -15.41 -4.30 0.04
CA GLU A 110 -14.53 -5.07 -0.82
C GLU A 110 -14.25 -4.27 -2.10
N LEU A 111 -13.01 -3.80 -2.28
CA LEU A 111 -12.60 -3.00 -3.43
C LEU A 111 -11.47 -3.67 -4.22
N LEU A 112 -11.49 -3.50 -5.54
CA LEU A 112 -10.35 -3.88 -6.37
C LEU A 112 -9.11 -3.07 -5.95
N LEU A 113 -7.96 -3.73 -5.96
CA LEU A 113 -6.70 -3.10 -5.53
C LEU A 113 -6.37 -1.83 -6.32
N GLU A 114 -6.79 -1.76 -7.59
CA GLU A 114 -6.57 -0.63 -8.49
C GLU A 114 -7.17 0.68 -7.98
N VAL A 115 -8.21 0.64 -7.12
CA VAL A 115 -8.78 1.85 -6.51
C VAL A 115 -7.72 2.63 -5.72
N LEU A 116 -6.73 1.94 -5.14
CA LEU A 116 -5.66 2.57 -4.38
C LEU A 116 -4.73 3.44 -5.23
N HIS A 117 -4.79 3.39 -6.57
CA HIS A 117 -4.06 4.33 -7.44
C HIS A 117 -4.54 5.78 -7.30
N LEU A 118 -5.76 5.98 -6.77
CA LEU A 118 -6.30 7.29 -6.43
C LEU A 118 -5.73 7.84 -5.10
N TYR A 119 -5.02 7.01 -4.34
CA TYR A 119 -4.60 7.31 -2.98
C TYR A 119 -3.08 7.34 -2.85
N THR A 120 -2.58 7.90 -1.76
CA THR A 120 -1.20 7.80 -1.31
C THR A 120 -1.16 7.17 0.06
N LEU A 121 -0.20 6.26 0.28
CA LEU A 121 0.01 5.66 1.59
C LEU A 121 0.43 6.75 2.58
N ALA A 122 -0.39 6.95 3.62
CA ALA A 122 -0.16 7.99 4.62
C ALA A 122 0.44 7.44 5.91
N SER A 123 -0.02 6.26 6.36
CA SER A 123 0.55 5.61 7.54
C SER A 123 0.44 4.10 7.50
N TRP A 124 1.26 3.43 8.29
CA TRP A 124 1.25 1.97 8.40
C TRP A 124 1.58 1.53 9.82
N ASP A 125 0.62 0.84 10.45
CA ASP A 125 0.80 0.22 11.74
C ASP A 125 1.78 -0.96 11.65
N ILE A 126 2.98 -0.74 12.20
CA ILE A 126 4.08 -1.71 12.18
C ILE A 126 3.75 -3.03 12.88
N ARG A 127 2.70 -3.09 13.73
CA ARG A 127 2.26 -4.34 14.37
C ARG A 127 1.82 -5.37 13.34
N PHE A 128 1.37 -4.93 12.16
CA PHE A 128 0.96 -5.79 11.05
C PHE A 128 2.14 -6.24 10.16
N LEU A 129 3.34 -5.66 10.34
CA LEU A 129 4.55 -6.06 9.60
C LEU A 129 5.28 -7.25 10.22
N VAL A 130 5.03 -7.49 11.52
CA VAL A 130 5.62 -8.59 12.28
C VAL A 130 4.79 -9.84 12.02
N ALA A 131 5.38 -10.86 11.39
CA ALA A 131 4.72 -12.16 11.32
C ALA A 131 4.47 -12.62 12.78
N PRO A 132 3.29 -13.16 13.12
CA PRO A 132 3.09 -13.69 14.46
C PRO A 132 4.19 -14.73 14.71
N THR A 133 5.01 -14.49 15.72
CA THR A 133 6.01 -15.45 16.15
C THR A 133 5.25 -16.71 16.52
N ALA A 134 5.37 -17.75 15.68
CA ALA A 134 4.82 -19.05 16.00
C ALA A 134 5.46 -19.50 17.32
N ILE A 135 4.66 -19.52 18.40
CA ILE A 135 5.06 -20.17 19.64
C ILE A 135 5.09 -21.67 19.31
N GLY A 136 6.30 -22.23 19.32
CA GLY A 136 6.55 -23.64 19.05
C GLY A 136 6.08 -24.57 20.15
#